data_AF-A0A8T3MAF0-F1
#
_entry.id   AF-A0A8T3MAF0-F1
#
_cell.length_a   1.000
_cell.length_b   1.000
_cell.length_c   1.000
_cell.angle_alpha   90.00
_cell.angle_beta   90.00
_cell.angle_gamma   90.00
#
_symmetry.space_group_name_H-M   'P 1'
#
loop_
_entity.id
_entity.type
_entity.pdbx_description
1 polymer ?
#
loop_
_entity_poly.entity_id
_entity_poly.type
_entity_poly.pdbx_seq_one_letter_code
_entity_poly.pdbx_strand_id
1 'polypeptide(L)'
;MSRRPDPAAPDDPSEFDPRTAGDRGARTAVADLSALPVAGITRRRVAILAGAMLATWIVIAFARQVGEASTATARFDDIASSNAALRTEVATLERELDLIARQRYIEQQGRAYGLGGAREIPFTLAKNAPLLPDDAPGSAALRVGAQTDRVAPLERWLTVLFGPSD
;
A
#
# COMPACT_ATOMS: atom_id res chain seq x y z
N MET A 1 25.46 -8.83 -43.80
CA MET A 1 26.48 -7.75 -43.92
C MET A 1 25.78 -6.47 -43.47
N SER A 2 26.12 -5.80 -42.36
CA SER A 2 27.45 -5.33 -41.98
C SER A 2 27.60 -5.09 -40.48
N ARG A 3 28.86 -5.27 -40.05
CA ARG A 3 29.48 -5.16 -38.72
C ARG A 3 29.01 -3.96 -37.90
N ARG A 4 28.75 -4.24 -36.62
CA ARG A 4 28.92 -3.26 -35.54
C ARG A 4 30.43 -3.20 -35.19
N PRO A 5 31.05 -2.02 -35.10
CA PRO A 5 32.45 -1.91 -34.71
C PRO A 5 32.63 -2.17 -33.22
N ASP A 6 33.67 -2.94 -32.92
CA ASP A 6 34.20 -3.32 -31.61
C ASP A 6 34.82 -2.08 -30.94
N PRO A 7 34.54 -1.76 -29.65
CA PRO A 7 35.29 -0.72 -28.97
C PRO A 7 36.71 -1.21 -28.67
N ALA A 8 37.68 -0.48 -29.24
CA ALA A 8 39.10 -0.69 -29.09
C ALA A 8 39.54 -0.85 -27.62
N ALA A 9 40.40 -1.85 -27.40
CA ALA A 9 41.18 -2.02 -26.18
C ALA A 9 42.02 -0.76 -25.91
N PRO A 10 41.99 -0.21 -24.67
CA PRO A 10 43.01 0.72 -24.25
C PRO A 10 44.30 -0.04 -23.89
N ASP A 11 45.40 0.45 -24.47
CA ASP A 11 46.77 0.02 -24.24
C ASP A 11 47.13 -0.04 -22.76
N ASP A 12 47.85 -1.11 -22.45
CA ASP A 12 48.51 -1.47 -21.20
C ASP A 12 49.54 -0.39 -20.79
N PRO A 13 49.31 0.36 -19.69
CA PRO A 13 50.37 1.12 -19.07
C PRO A 13 50.89 0.33 -17.86
N SER A 14 52.16 -0.05 -17.97
CA SER A 14 53.05 -0.35 -16.85
C SER A 14 52.71 -1.58 -16.01
N GLU A 15 53.31 -2.69 -16.43
CA GLU A 15 53.94 -3.70 -15.58
C GLU A 15 54.49 -3.08 -14.28
N PHE A 16 53.68 -3.12 -13.24
CA PHE A 16 54.12 -2.84 -11.88
C PHE A 16 54.82 -4.10 -11.38
N ASP A 17 56.14 -4.16 -11.58
CA ASP A 17 56.99 -5.22 -11.03
C ASP A 17 56.91 -5.19 -9.48
N PRO A 18 56.27 -6.19 -8.83
CA PRO A 18 56.11 -6.18 -7.39
C PRO A 18 57.34 -6.72 -6.65
N ARG A 19 58.48 -6.95 -7.34
CA ARG A 19 59.67 -7.55 -6.71
C ARG A 19 60.65 -6.58 -6.05
N THR A 20 60.32 -5.29 -6.00
CA THR A 20 61.21 -4.30 -5.37
C THR A 20 60.47 -3.31 -4.46
N ALA A 21 59.74 -3.83 -3.48
CA ALA A 21 59.47 -3.10 -2.24
C ALA A 21 59.79 -4.03 -1.08
N GLY A 22 60.92 -3.75 -0.44
CA GLY A 22 61.54 -4.60 0.56
C GLY A 22 60.63 -5.00 1.71
N ASP A 23 60.85 -6.23 2.14
CA ASP A 23 61.06 -6.57 3.54
C ASP A 23 60.16 -5.83 4.54
N ARG A 24 58.93 -6.30 4.68
CA ARG A 24 58.21 -6.22 5.95
C ARG A 24 57.46 -7.52 6.20
N GLY A 25 58.21 -8.51 6.68
CA GLY A 25 57.80 -9.37 7.79
C GLY A 25 56.35 -9.86 7.81
N ALA A 26 55.85 -10.45 6.73
CA ALA A 26 54.61 -11.22 6.73
C ALA A 26 54.87 -12.70 7.05
N ARG A 27 55.82 -12.98 7.95
CA ARG A 27 55.65 -14.17 8.79
C ARG A 27 54.55 -13.79 9.76
N THR A 28 53.44 -14.51 9.67
CA THR A 28 52.48 -14.70 10.74
C THR A 28 53.25 -14.91 12.04
N ALA A 29 53.57 -13.81 12.72
CA ALA A 29 53.83 -13.80 14.14
C ALA A 29 52.51 -14.28 14.73
N VAL A 30 52.41 -15.59 14.92
CA VAL A 30 51.58 -16.16 15.96
C VAL A 30 51.95 -15.34 17.17
N ALA A 31 51.11 -14.37 17.53
CA ALA A 31 51.42 -13.37 18.53
C ALA A 31 51.95 -14.13 19.74
N ASP A 32 53.23 -13.94 20.06
CA ASP A 32 53.89 -14.69 21.10
C ASP A 32 53.44 -14.12 22.44
N LEU A 33 52.31 -14.67 22.91
CA LEU A 33 51.65 -14.33 24.16
C LEU A 33 52.47 -14.74 25.40
N SER A 34 53.66 -15.33 25.22
CA SER A 34 54.56 -15.66 26.32
C SER A 34 55.43 -14.49 26.79
N ALA A 35 55.51 -13.41 26.00
CA ALA A 35 56.34 -12.23 26.30
C ALA A 35 55.61 -11.10 27.04
N LEU A 36 54.32 -11.25 27.37
CA LEU A 36 53.58 -10.27 28.16
C LEU A 36 53.62 -10.65 29.65
N PRO A 37 54.36 -9.92 30.50
CA PRO A 37 54.37 -10.13 31.94
C PRO A 37 53.10 -9.51 32.55
N VAL A 38 51.94 -10.09 32.23
CA VAL A 38 50.69 -9.90 32.97
C VAL A 38 50.31 -11.25 33.53
N ALA A 39 50.53 -11.37 34.84
CA ALA A 39 50.11 -12.44 35.75
C ALA A 39 49.00 -13.39 35.24
N GLY A 40 49.35 -14.66 35.05
CA GLY A 40 48.47 -15.78 35.40
C GLY A 40 47.28 -16.13 34.50
N ILE A 41 47.30 -15.81 33.20
CA ILE A 41 46.25 -16.27 32.26
C ILE A 41 46.76 -17.51 31.51
N THR A 42 46.38 -18.71 31.98
CA THR A 42 46.68 -19.98 31.29
C THR A 42 46.11 -19.97 29.87
N ARG A 43 46.75 -20.65 28.90
CA ARG A 43 46.24 -20.80 27.51
C ARG A 43 44.76 -21.20 27.46
N ARG A 44 44.31 -21.97 28.46
CA ARG A 44 42.92 -22.37 28.66
C ARG A 44 41.98 -21.19 28.90
N ARG A 45 42.37 -20.18 29.67
CA ARG A 45 41.57 -18.96 29.91
C ARG A 45 41.47 -18.10 28.65
N VAL A 46 42.54 -17.98 27.87
CA VAL A 46 42.50 -17.29 26.56
C VAL A 46 41.54 -17.99 25.60
N ALA A 47 41.58 -19.33 25.52
CA ALA A 47 40.66 -20.09 24.69
C ALA A 47 39.19 -19.92 25.13
N ILE A 48 38.93 -19.86 26.44
CA ILE A 48 37.58 -19.58 26.99
C ILE A 48 37.12 -18.18 26.58
N LEU A 49 37.97 -17.16 26.70
CA LEU A 49 37.62 -15.79 26.30
C LEU A 49 37.37 -15.67 24.79
N ALA A 50 38.22 -16.28 23.97
CA ALA A 50 38.04 -16.31 22.52
C ALA A 50 36.75 -17.04 22.12
N GLY A 51 36.46 -18.18 22.77
CA GLY A 51 35.22 -18.93 22.57
C GLY A 51 33.97 -18.14 22.99
N ALA A 52 34.02 -17.44 24.13
CA ALA A 52 32.93 -16.58 24.59
C ALA A 52 32.71 -15.40 23.64
N MET A 53 33.77 -14.80 23.13
CA MET A 53 33.68 -13.73 22.13
C MET A 53 33.07 -14.22 20.82
N LEU A 54 33.48 -15.40 20.33
CA LEU A 54 32.91 -16.01 19.13
C LEU A 54 31.42 -16.36 19.32
N ALA A 55 31.06 -16.94 20.45
CA ALA A 55 29.66 -17.27 20.77
C ALA A 55 28.81 -15.99 20.81
N THR A 56 29.32 -14.93 21.45
CA THR A 56 28.65 -13.62 21.48
C THR A 56 28.48 -13.05 20.07
N TRP A 57 29.52 -13.13 19.23
CA TRP A 57 29.47 -12.68 17.84
C TRP A 57 28.43 -13.45 17.01
N ILE A 58 28.36 -14.78 17.16
CA ILE A 58 27.38 -15.64 16.50
C ILE A 58 25.95 -15.22 16.89
N VAL A 59 25.69 -15.01 18.19
CA VAL A 59 24.36 -14.57 18.66
C VAL A 59 23.97 -13.23 18.04
N ILE A 60 24.90 -12.27 17.98
CA ILE A 60 24.65 -10.96 17.36
C ILE A 60 24.37 -11.10 15.85
N ALA A 61 25.14 -11.93 15.15
CA ALA A 61 24.95 -12.18 13.72
C ALA A 61 23.61 -12.86 13.42
N PHE A 62 23.22 -13.87 14.21
CA PHE A 62 21.91 -14.51 14.08
C PHE A 62 20.77 -13.55 14.38
N ALA A 63 20.87 -12.72 15.42
CA ALA A 63 19.86 -11.71 15.71
C ALA A 63 19.67 -10.74 14.53
N ARG A 64 20.78 -10.34 13.88
CA ARG A 64 20.73 -9.49 12.68
C ARG A 64 20.11 -10.20 11.48
N GLN A 65 20.51 -11.44 11.21
CA GLN A 65 19.97 -12.23 10.09
C GLN A 65 18.47 -12.53 10.25
N VAL A 66 18.02 -12.85 11.46
CA VAL A 66 16.59 -13.06 11.76
C VAL A 66 15.81 -11.76 11.60
N GLY A 67 16.37 -10.61 11.99
CA GLY A 67 15.75 -9.31 11.77
C GLY A 67 15.65 -8.95 10.28
N GLU A 68 16.71 -9.15 9.51
CA GLU A 68 16.73 -8.89 8.06
C GLU A 68 15.74 -9.82 7.32
N ALA A 69 15.69 -11.11 7.66
CA ALA A 69 14.73 -12.05 7.09
C ALA A 69 13.28 -11.68 7.46
N SER A 70 13.02 -11.33 8.72
CA SER A 70 11.68 -10.94 9.19
C SER A 70 11.18 -9.67 8.50
N THR A 71 12.06 -8.68 8.30
CA THR A 71 11.70 -7.45 7.57
C THR A 71 11.47 -7.70 6.08
N ALA A 72 12.20 -8.62 5.46
CA ALA A 72 11.99 -8.99 4.06
C ALA A 72 10.63 -9.69 3.86
N THR A 73 10.28 -10.65 4.74
CA THR A 73 8.98 -11.32 4.71
C THR A 73 7.83 -10.35 4.97
N ALA A 74 7.95 -9.49 5.99
CA ALA A 74 6.91 -8.50 6.30
C ALA A 74 6.64 -7.54 5.12
N ARG A 75 7.67 -7.15 4.37
CA ARG A 75 7.51 -6.34 3.15
C ARG A 75 6.81 -7.09 2.02
N PHE A 76 7.11 -8.37 1.86
CA PHE A 76 6.43 -9.19 0.85
C PHE A 76 4.94 -9.33 1.17
N ASP A 77 4.61 -9.64 2.43
CA ASP A 77 3.23 -9.76 2.88
C ASP A 77 2.46 -8.45 2.72
N ASP A 78 3.07 -7.31 3.07
CA ASP A 78 2.48 -5.98 2.90
C ASP A 78 2.19 -5.64 1.43
N ILE A 79 3.14 -5.92 0.53
CA ILE A 79 2.96 -5.74 -0.92
C ILE A 79 1.86 -6.68 -1.44
N ALA A 80 1.81 -7.93 -0.97
CA ALA A 80 0.80 -8.89 -1.38
C ALA A 80 -0.61 -8.45 -0.93
N SER A 81 -0.77 -8.00 0.32
CA SER A 81 -2.05 -7.49 0.83
C SER A 81 -2.48 -6.21 0.12
N SER A 82 -1.54 -5.29 -0.12
CA SER A 82 -1.82 -4.04 -0.84
C SER A 82 -2.27 -4.29 -2.27
N ASN A 83 -1.61 -5.22 -2.99
CA ASN A 83 -2.02 -5.62 -4.33
C ASN A 83 -3.40 -6.29 -4.35
N ALA A 84 -3.73 -7.11 -3.34
CA ALA A 84 -5.06 -7.73 -3.23
C ALA A 84 -6.16 -6.68 -3.02
N ALA A 85 -5.90 -5.67 -2.19
CA ALA A 85 -6.81 -4.55 -1.98
C ALA A 85 -7.02 -3.74 -3.29
N LEU A 86 -5.93 -3.37 -3.97
CA LEU A 86 -5.99 -2.64 -5.24
C LEU A 86 -6.78 -3.40 -6.32
N ARG A 87 -6.59 -4.71 -6.43
CA ARG A 87 -7.36 -5.54 -7.38
C ARG A 87 -8.87 -5.52 -7.08
N THR A 88 -9.24 -5.50 -5.81
CA THR A 88 -10.65 -5.44 -5.39
C THR A 88 -11.27 -4.09 -5.72
N GLU A 89 -10.52 -3.01 -5.53
CA GLU A 89 -10.92 -1.65 -5.89
C GLU A 89 -11.09 -1.50 -7.40
N VAL A 90 -10.10 -1.93 -8.19
CA VAL A 90 -10.17 -1.93 -9.67
C VAL A 90 -11.38 -2.70 -10.16
N ALA A 91 -11.61 -3.92 -9.66
CA ALA A 91 -12.77 -4.71 -10.05
C ALA A 91 -14.11 -4.06 -9.67
N THR A 92 -14.14 -3.24 -8.62
CA THR A 92 -15.34 -2.48 -8.23
C THR A 92 -15.55 -1.29 -9.15
N LEU A 93 -14.50 -0.51 -9.42
CA LEU A 93 -14.54 0.61 -10.35
C LEU A 93 -14.90 0.18 -11.77
N GLU A 94 -14.38 -0.96 -12.23
CA GLU A 94 -14.73 -1.52 -13.54
C GLU A 94 -16.22 -1.87 -13.63
N ARG A 95 -16.81 -2.44 -12.57
CA ARG A 95 -18.26 -2.69 -12.52
C ARG A 95 -19.07 -1.40 -12.51
N GLU A 96 -18.63 -0.38 -11.78
CA GLU A 96 -19.30 0.93 -11.75
C GLU A 96 -19.20 1.63 -13.11
N LEU A 97 -18.04 1.58 -13.76
CA LEU A 97 -17.86 2.10 -15.10
C LEU A 97 -18.73 1.36 -16.11
N ASP A 98 -18.83 0.03 -16.04
CA ASP A 98 -19.76 -0.72 -16.90
C ASP A 98 -21.21 -0.27 -16.68
N LEU A 99 -21.63 -0.04 -15.44
CA LEU A 99 -22.98 0.46 -15.14
C LEU A 99 -23.23 1.87 -15.71
N ILE A 100 -22.27 2.77 -15.56
CA ILE A 100 -22.38 4.18 -16.01
C ILE A 100 -22.25 4.29 -17.54
N ALA A 101 -21.36 3.51 -18.15
CA ALA A 101 -21.12 3.50 -19.59
C ALA A 101 -22.29 2.90 -20.38
N ARG A 102 -23.25 2.25 -19.71
CA ARG A 102 -24.49 1.79 -20.36
C ARG A 102 -25.19 2.98 -20.99
N GLN A 103 -25.46 2.83 -22.29
CA GLN A 103 -26.20 3.79 -23.11
C GLN A 103 -27.49 4.30 -22.43
N ARG A 104 -28.19 3.44 -21.66
CA ARG A 104 -29.39 3.84 -20.90
C ARG A 104 -29.14 4.89 -19.83
N TYR A 105 -28.01 4.82 -19.12
CA TYR A 105 -27.64 5.81 -18.12
C TYR A 105 -27.29 7.14 -18.80
N ILE A 106 -26.55 7.10 -19.91
CA ILE A 106 -26.23 8.29 -20.71
C ILE A 106 -27.50 8.94 -21.27
N GLU A 107 -28.42 8.15 -21.82
CA GLU A 107 -29.74 8.61 -22.27
C GLU A 107 -30.52 9.26 -21.11
N GLN A 108 -30.52 8.65 -19.92
CA GLN A 108 -31.20 9.19 -18.75
C GLN A 108 -30.61 10.53 -18.29
N GLN A 109 -29.28 10.67 -18.25
CA GLN A 109 -28.62 11.95 -17.91
C GLN A 109 -28.85 12.99 -19.01
N GLY A 110 -28.80 12.58 -20.28
CA GLY A 110 -29.06 13.44 -21.43
C GLY A 110 -30.46 14.06 -21.43
N ARG A 111 -31.48 13.34 -20.94
CA ARG A 111 -32.85 13.87 -20.79
C ARG A 111 -32.92 15.12 -19.91
N ALA A 112 -32.13 15.18 -18.83
CA ALA A 112 -32.09 16.37 -17.97
C ALA A 112 -31.59 17.63 -18.70
N TYR A 113 -30.82 17.44 -19.78
CA TYR A 113 -30.30 18.50 -20.64
C TYR A 113 -31.06 18.64 -21.96
N GLY A 114 -32.18 17.95 -22.13
CA GLY A 114 -32.96 17.96 -23.37
C GLY A 114 -32.33 17.19 -24.54
N LEU A 115 -31.26 16.42 -24.29
CA LEU A 115 -30.56 15.58 -25.26
C LEU A 115 -31.15 14.15 -25.32
N GLY A 116 -32.46 14.04 -25.10
CA GLY A 116 -33.19 12.77 -25.15
C GLY A 116 -33.32 12.19 -26.56
N GLY A 117 -34.07 11.11 -26.70
CA GLY A 117 -34.31 10.49 -28.01
C GLY A 117 -35.05 11.44 -28.98
N ALA A 118 -34.86 11.26 -30.29
CA ALA A 118 -35.46 12.13 -31.33
C ALA A 118 -37.01 12.20 -31.30
N ARG A 119 -37.68 11.27 -30.63
CA ARG A 119 -39.15 11.23 -30.44
C ARG A 119 -39.57 11.39 -28.99
N GLU A 120 -38.64 11.76 -28.11
CA GLU A 120 -38.90 11.88 -26.69
C GLU A 120 -39.54 13.22 -26.36
N ILE A 121 -40.65 13.19 -25.63
CA ILE A 121 -41.31 14.40 -25.12
C ILE A 121 -40.84 14.59 -23.68
N PRO A 122 -40.10 15.67 -23.37
CA PRO A 122 -39.65 15.92 -22.00
C PRO A 122 -40.87 16.13 -21.09
N PHE A 123 -40.91 15.41 -19.98
CA PHE A 123 -41.88 15.68 -18.93
C PHE A 123 -41.43 16.95 -18.20
N THR A 124 -42.06 18.08 -18.51
CA THR A 124 -41.84 19.32 -17.78
C THR A 124 -43.17 19.73 -17.16
N LEU A 125 -43.12 20.22 -15.92
CA LEU A 125 -44.29 20.85 -15.33
C LEU A 125 -44.48 22.21 -16.02
N ALA A 126 -45.72 22.51 -16.38
CA ALA A 126 -46.07 23.85 -16.85
C ALA A 126 -45.65 24.89 -15.80
N LYS A 127 -45.27 26.10 -16.23
CA LYS A 127 -44.81 27.17 -15.32
C LYS A 127 -45.84 27.50 -14.22
N ASN A 128 -47.11 27.24 -14.50
CA ASN A 128 -48.26 27.45 -13.62
C ASN A 128 -48.83 26.12 -13.08
N ALA A 129 -48.06 25.04 -13.10
CA ALA A 129 -48.49 23.79 -12.48
C ALA A 129 -48.75 24.01 -10.98
N PRO A 130 -49.84 23.45 -10.43
CA PRO A 130 -50.07 23.47 -8.99
C PRO A 130 -48.88 22.87 -8.23
N LEU A 131 -48.61 23.39 -7.04
CA LEU A 131 -47.62 22.76 -6.16
C LEU A 131 -48.08 21.34 -5.81
N LEU A 132 -47.12 20.42 -5.74
CA LEU A 132 -47.40 19.08 -5.24
C LEU A 132 -47.86 19.17 -3.77
N PRO A 133 -48.89 18.40 -3.36
CA PRO A 133 -49.24 18.22 -1.96
C PRO A 133 -48.03 17.79 -1.13
N ASP A 134 -47.99 18.16 0.14
CA ASP A 134 -46.83 17.88 1.01
C ASP A 134 -46.57 16.38 1.19
N ASP A 135 -47.60 15.55 1.11
CA ASP A 135 -47.56 14.09 1.20
C ASP A 135 -47.28 13.38 -0.15
N ALA A 136 -47.26 14.12 -1.26
CA ALA A 136 -47.04 13.53 -2.57
C ALA A 136 -45.55 13.15 -2.79
N PRO A 137 -45.25 11.99 -3.40
CA PRO A 137 -43.88 11.62 -3.72
C PRO A 137 -43.24 12.66 -4.66
N GLY A 138 -42.07 13.16 -4.28
CA GLY A 138 -41.38 14.24 -5.01
C GLY A 138 -41.80 15.66 -4.62
N SER A 139 -42.69 15.83 -3.64
CA SER A 139 -43.01 17.12 -3.03
C SER A 139 -41.77 17.78 -2.43
N ALA A 140 -41.81 19.11 -2.28
CA ALA A 140 -40.73 19.84 -1.61
C ALA A 140 -40.58 19.43 -0.14
N ALA A 141 -41.67 19.09 0.52
CA ALA A 141 -41.71 18.65 1.92
C ALA A 141 -41.04 17.30 2.17
N LEU A 142 -41.00 16.41 1.17
CA LEU A 142 -40.34 15.09 1.26
C LEU A 142 -38.91 15.07 0.70
N ARG A 143 -38.34 16.22 0.29
CA ARG A 143 -36.96 16.27 -0.19
C ARG A 143 -35.97 16.00 0.93
N VAL A 144 -34.85 15.35 0.59
CA VAL A 144 -33.73 15.15 1.51
C VAL A 144 -33.24 16.53 2.00
N GLY A 145 -33.35 16.78 3.30
CA GLY A 145 -33.00 18.07 3.92
C GLY A 145 -34.17 19.00 4.21
N ALA A 146 -35.41 18.65 3.83
CA ALA A 146 -36.59 19.39 4.26
C ALA A 146 -36.78 19.27 5.79
N GLN A 147 -37.12 20.39 6.45
CA GLN A 147 -37.56 20.38 7.84
C GLN A 147 -38.94 19.73 7.91
N THR A 148 -38.97 18.41 8.09
CA THR A 148 -40.18 17.70 8.47
C THR A 148 -40.30 17.73 9.99
N ASP A 149 -41.47 18.09 10.52
CA ASP A 149 -41.84 17.76 11.89
C ASP A 149 -41.76 16.24 12.04
N ARG A 150 -40.68 15.78 12.68
CA ARG A 150 -40.45 14.35 12.90
C ARG A 150 -41.39 13.90 14.01
N VAL A 151 -42.57 13.42 13.64
CA VAL A 151 -43.40 12.63 14.54
C VAL A 151 -42.58 11.41 14.98
N ALA A 152 -42.47 11.19 16.29
CA ALA A 152 -41.72 10.07 16.83
C ALA A 152 -42.27 8.76 16.21
N PRO A 153 -41.41 7.80 15.85
CA PRO A 153 -41.86 6.55 15.24
C PRO A 153 -42.92 5.82 16.09
N LEU A 154 -42.82 5.90 17.42
CA LEU A 154 -43.78 5.32 18.35
C LEU A 154 -45.17 5.95 18.20
N GLU A 155 -45.30 7.28 18.22
CA GLU A 155 -46.57 7.99 17.94
C GLU A 155 -47.18 7.52 16.62
N ARG A 156 -46.39 7.36 15.55
CA ARG A 156 -46.92 6.83 14.27
C ARG A 156 -47.48 5.42 14.42
N TRP A 157 -46.77 4.53 15.12
CA TRP A 157 -47.25 3.17 15.36
C TRP A 157 -48.51 3.15 16.23
N LEU A 158 -48.58 3.98 17.26
CA LEU A 158 -49.76 4.11 18.10
C LEU A 158 -50.96 4.63 17.32
N THR A 159 -50.78 5.65 16.46
CA THR A 159 -51.84 6.14 15.57
C THR A 159 -52.34 5.07 14.60
N VAL A 160 -51.45 4.26 14.04
CA VAL A 160 -51.83 3.17 13.12
C VAL A 160 -52.59 2.07 13.86
N LEU A 161 -52.19 1.73 15.07
CA LEU A 161 -52.77 0.62 15.85
C LEU A 161 -54.05 1.00 16.60
N PHE A 162 -54.15 2.25 17.06
CA PHE A 162 -55.20 2.70 17.98
C PHE A 162 -55.99 3.91 17.48
N GLY A 163 -55.63 4.49 16.32
CA GLY A 163 -56.23 5.71 15.80
C GLY A 163 -55.56 7.00 16.34
N PRO A 164 -55.86 8.17 15.75
CA PRO A 164 -55.32 9.44 16.21
C PRO A 164 -55.80 9.73 17.64
N SER A 165 -54.87 10.07 18.51
CA SER A 165 -55.15 10.58 19.85
C SER A 165 -55.34 12.09 19.74
N ASP A 166 -56.59 12.54 19.82
CA ASP A 166 -56.97 13.96 19.93
C ASP A 166 -56.39 14.61 21.21
#